data_AF-A0A8T5QKI0-F1
#
_entry.id   AF-A0A8T5QKI0-F1
#
_cell.length_a   1.000
_cell.length_b   1.000
_cell.length_c   1.000
_cell.angle_alpha   90.00
_cell.angle_beta   90.00
_cell.angle_gamma   90.00
#
_symmetry.space_group_name_H-M   'P 1'
#
loop_
_entity.id
_entity.type
_entity.pdbx_description
1 polymer ?
#
loop_
_entity_poly.entity_id
_entity_poly.type
_entity_poly.pdbx_seq_one_letter_code
_entity_poly.pdbx_strand_id
1 'polypeptide(L)'
;EKVKKWVNKKNKLLSSFLASFFGAITPFCSCSSIPIILSFLEAGIPLGTTFSFLITSPLVNEYLVVIMWSLFGWKITLAYVISGILIGVISGLILDKMNLEKYLSKDLISSNKKVKEETLHKFLKERIHFGINEANSILKKIWIWVLIGVGIGAVIHNYIPSEVIQTIVNKGGIFAVPIAVILGVPMYGSCAAIVPIAVVLFNKGVPLGTALAFMMATAALSLPEAVILRRAMKLHLIAIFFGVVTLAIIVTGYLFNVLQVYLV
;
A
#
# COMPACT_ATOMS: atom_id res chain seq x y z
N GLU A 1 17.25 -0.08 18.74
CA GLU A 1 16.49 0.30 19.98
C GLU A 1 15.88 1.71 20.05
N LYS A 2 16.54 2.79 19.57
CA LYS A 2 16.01 4.18 19.68
C LYS A 2 14.63 4.37 19.01
N VAL A 3 14.40 3.75 17.85
CA VAL A 3 13.09 3.78 17.15
C VAL A 3 12.00 3.08 17.97
N LYS A 4 12.32 1.93 18.60
CA LYS A 4 11.39 1.18 19.46
C LYS A 4 10.94 2.00 20.67
N LYS A 5 11.86 2.69 21.36
CA LYS A 5 11.52 3.63 22.46
C LYS A 5 10.75 4.87 21.99
N TRP A 6 10.99 5.34 20.76
CA TRP A 6 10.30 6.51 20.20
C TRP A 6 8.86 6.19 19.78
N VAL A 7 8.61 4.97 19.30
CA VAL A 7 7.28 4.49 18.88
C VAL A 7 6.44 4.01 20.08
N ASN A 8 7.02 3.31 21.07
CA ASN A 8 6.26 2.78 22.21
C ASN A 8 5.83 3.83 23.26
N LYS A 9 6.40 5.04 23.25
CA LYS A 9 6.07 6.13 24.21
C LYS A 9 5.13 7.20 23.64
N LYS A 10 4.89 7.24 22.32
CA LYS A 10 4.06 8.27 21.67
C LYS A 10 2.67 7.73 21.36
N ASN A 11 1.69 8.64 21.38
CA ASN A 11 0.31 8.37 20.99
C ASN A 11 0.27 7.59 19.66
N LYS A 12 -0.53 6.51 19.59
CA LYS A 12 -0.71 5.64 18.41
C LYS A 12 -0.96 6.41 17.11
N LEU A 13 -1.61 7.56 17.23
CA LEU A 13 -1.88 8.48 16.13
C LEU A 13 -0.59 9.14 15.58
N LEU A 14 0.32 9.55 16.47
CA LEU A 14 1.58 10.17 16.07
C LEU A 14 2.52 9.15 15.43
N SER A 15 2.58 7.91 15.93
CA SER A 15 3.37 6.85 15.30
C SER A 15 2.84 6.49 13.92
N SER A 16 1.52 6.38 13.77
CA SER A 16 0.87 6.10 12.48
C SER A 16 1.10 7.22 11.48
N PHE A 17 0.99 8.49 11.92
CA PHE A 17 1.29 9.66 11.09
C PHE A 17 2.75 9.68 10.63
N LEU A 18 3.70 9.49 11.55
CA LEU A 18 5.13 9.45 11.22
C LEU A 18 5.46 8.29 10.25
N ALA A 19 4.86 7.13 10.44
CA ALA A 19 5.06 5.97 9.57
C ALA A 19 4.47 6.20 8.16
N SER A 20 3.28 6.78 8.07
CA SER A 20 2.66 7.16 6.80
C SER A 20 3.49 8.24 6.07
N PHE A 21 3.93 9.27 6.79
CA PHE A 21 4.79 10.32 6.24
C PHE A 21 6.14 9.77 5.75
N PHE A 22 6.74 8.86 6.52
CA PHE A 22 7.96 8.19 6.10
C PHE A 22 7.72 7.31 4.86
N GLY A 23 6.58 6.62 4.79
CA GLY A 23 6.18 5.85 3.61
C GLY A 23 6.04 6.72 2.36
N ALA A 24 5.50 7.93 2.50
CA ALA A 24 5.37 8.88 1.39
C ALA A 24 6.72 9.42 0.87
N ILE A 25 7.72 9.58 1.76
CA ILE A 25 9.07 10.05 1.41
C ILE A 25 9.95 8.92 0.86
N THR A 26 9.67 7.68 1.27
CA THR A 26 10.43 6.50 0.86
C THR A 26 9.49 5.54 0.12
N PRO A 27 9.12 5.84 -1.13
CA PRO A 27 8.18 5.01 -1.87
C PRO A 27 8.87 3.70 -2.27
N PHE A 28 8.65 2.69 -1.44
CA PHE A 28 8.99 1.32 -1.75
C PHE A 28 7.88 0.75 -2.61
N CYS A 29 8.27 0.14 -3.72
CA CYS A 29 7.34 -0.68 -4.47
C CYS A 29 6.88 -1.86 -3.60
N SER A 30 5.70 -2.41 -3.89
CA SER A 30 5.09 -3.50 -3.13
C SER A 30 6.05 -4.69 -2.89
N CYS A 31 6.96 -4.95 -3.82
CA CYS A 31 7.97 -6.00 -3.72
C CYS A 31 9.03 -5.75 -2.62
N SER A 32 9.38 -4.50 -2.33
CA SER A 32 10.35 -4.11 -1.31
C SER A 32 9.70 -3.73 0.03
N SER A 33 8.45 -3.26 0.00
CA SER A 33 7.70 -2.91 1.22
C SER A 33 7.48 -4.11 2.15
N ILE A 34 7.25 -5.30 1.60
CA ILE A 34 6.89 -6.47 2.41
C ILE A 34 8.05 -6.98 3.29
N PRO A 35 9.29 -7.16 2.80
CA PRO A 35 10.44 -7.43 3.65
C PRO A 35 10.62 -6.41 4.77
N ILE A 36 10.44 -5.12 4.48
CA ILE A 36 10.59 -4.04 5.47
C ILE A 36 9.55 -4.19 6.58
N ILE A 37 8.30 -4.48 6.21
CA ILE A 37 7.21 -4.70 7.15
C ILE A 37 7.45 -5.93 8.01
N LEU A 38 7.94 -7.01 7.43
CA LEU A 38 8.35 -8.20 8.19
C LEU A 38 9.41 -7.83 9.23
N SER A 39 10.44 -7.07 8.86
CA SER A 39 11.46 -6.60 9.79
C SER A 39 10.90 -5.67 10.88
N PHE A 40 9.91 -4.82 10.55
CA PHE A 40 9.24 -3.96 11.52
C PHE A 40 8.44 -4.77 12.54
N LEU A 41 7.75 -5.81 12.08
CA LEU A 41 6.98 -6.72 12.94
C LEU A 41 7.91 -7.56 13.83
N GLU A 42 9.02 -8.05 13.29
CA GLU A 42 10.06 -8.76 14.07
C GLU A 42 10.71 -7.85 15.13
N ALA A 43 10.88 -6.56 14.83
CA ALA A 43 11.37 -5.57 15.78
C ALA A 43 10.35 -5.20 16.88
N GLY A 44 9.10 -5.63 16.74
CA GLY A 44 8.01 -5.39 17.70
C GLY A 44 7.33 -4.03 17.54
N ILE A 45 7.32 -3.48 16.33
CA ILE A 45 6.56 -2.25 16.01
C ILE A 45 5.06 -2.61 15.97
N PRO A 46 4.17 -1.78 16.57
CA PRO A 46 2.72 -2.04 16.56
C PRO A 46 2.16 -2.20 15.15
N LEU A 47 1.22 -3.14 14.99
CA LEU A 47 0.66 -3.47 13.68
C LEU A 47 0.10 -2.25 12.93
N GLY A 48 -0.64 -1.37 13.62
CA GLY A 48 -1.23 -0.19 12.97
C GLY A 48 -0.21 0.75 12.35
N THR A 49 0.93 0.94 13.02
CA THR A 49 2.03 1.78 12.53
C THR A 49 2.62 1.18 11.25
N THR A 50 2.83 -0.14 11.24
CA THR A 50 3.38 -0.88 10.10
C THR A 50 2.43 -0.89 8.90
N PHE A 51 1.12 -1.06 9.14
CA PHE A 51 0.11 -0.95 8.07
C PHE A 51 -0.03 0.47 7.53
N SER A 52 0.11 1.50 8.36
CA SER A 52 0.11 2.90 7.89
C SER A 52 1.21 3.14 6.86
N PHE A 53 2.42 2.62 7.13
CA PHE A 53 3.53 2.65 6.20
C PHE A 53 3.26 1.81 4.93
N LEU A 54 2.76 0.57 5.10
CA LEU A 54 2.44 -0.33 3.99
C LEU A 54 1.47 0.29 2.98
N ILE A 55 0.47 1.00 3.49
CA ILE A 55 -0.56 1.61 2.65
C ILE A 55 -0.01 2.85 1.97
N THR A 56 0.61 3.78 2.71
CA THR A 56 1.00 5.06 2.13
C THR A 56 2.15 4.94 1.13
N SER A 57 3.07 3.99 1.31
CA SER A 57 4.25 3.84 0.44
C SER A 57 3.95 3.59 -1.05
N PRO A 58 3.01 2.70 -1.43
CA PRO A 58 2.59 2.57 -2.84
C PRO A 58 1.62 3.67 -3.30
N LEU A 59 0.83 4.27 -2.38
CA LEU A 59 -0.13 5.32 -2.75
C LEU A 59 0.53 6.65 -3.10
N VAL A 60 1.54 7.06 -2.33
CA VAL A 60 2.20 8.36 -2.46
C VAL A 60 3.68 8.14 -2.77
N ASN A 61 4.10 8.59 -3.95
CA ASN A 61 5.47 8.48 -4.45
C ASN A 61 5.85 9.79 -5.14
N GLU A 62 7.07 10.29 -4.95
CA GLU A 62 7.55 11.51 -5.62
C GLU A 62 7.35 11.46 -7.14
N TYR A 63 7.59 10.30 -7.76
CA TYR A 63 7.42 10.12 -9.19
C TYR A 63 5.95 10.26 -9.60
N LEU A 64 5.03 9.66 -8.83
CA LEU A 64 3.59 9.78 -9.07
C LEU A 64 3.13 11.22 -8.88
N VAL A 65 3.63 11.90 -7.86
CA VAL A 65 3.31 13.31 -7.58
C VAL A 65 3.74 14.21 -8.73
N VAL A 66 4.92 14.00 -9.31
CA VAL A 66 5.40 14.77 -10.47
C VAL A 66 4.49 14.56 -11.69
N ILE A 67 4.11 13.32 -11.99
CA ILE A 67 3.22 13.04 -13.13
C ILE A 67 1.81 13.58 -12.87
N MET A 68 1.25 13.36 -11.67
CA MET A 68 -0.05 13.93 -11.29
C MET A 68 -0.05 15.45 -11.43
N TRP A 69 1.01 16.11 -10.98
CA TRP A 69 1.14 17.56 -11.11
C TRP A 69 1.10 17.96 -12.57
N SER A 70 1.85 17.26 -13.42
CA SER A 70 1.91 17.56 -14.85
C SER A 70 0.59 17.32 -15.59
N LEU A 71 -0.23 16.35 -15.16
CA LEU A 71 -1.43 15.93 -15.91
C LEU A 71 -2.73 16.49 -15.34
N PHE A 72 -2.90 16.51 -14.02
CA PHE A 72 -4.11 17.00 -13.33
C PHE A 72 -3.91 18.38 -12.66
N GLY A 73 -2.68 18.87 -12.59
CA GLY A 73 -2.37 20.14 -11.93
C GLY A 73 -2.17 20.02 -10.42
N TRP A 74 -1.73 21.12 -9.82
CA TRP A 74 -1.24 21.14 -8.45
C TRP A 74 -2.35 20.93 -7.40
N LYS A 75 -3.57 21.44 -7.64
CA LYS A 75 -4.70 21.35 -6.70
C LYS A 75 -5.10 19.89 -6.43
N ILE A 76 -5.29 19.12 -7.50
CA ILE A 76 -5.69 17.70 -7.42
C ILE A 76 -4.55 16.87 -6.81
N THR A 77 -3.31 17.15 -7.22
CA THR A 77 -2.12 16.46 -6.71
C THR A 77 -1.95 16.64 -5.21
N LEU A 78 -2.10 17.88 -4.71
CA LEU A 78 -1.97 18.17 -3.28
C LEU A 78 -3.09 17.50 -2.47
N ALA A 79 -4.33 17.56 -2.95
CA ALA A 79 -5.45 16.85 -2.34
C ALA A 79 -5.22 15.32 -2.33
N TYR A 80 -4.64 14.76 -3.39
CA TYR A 80 -4.31 13.34 -3.49
C TYR A 80 -3.25 12.92 -2.46
N VAL A 81 -2.16 13.68 -2.33
CA VAL A 81 -1.10 13.39 -1.34
C VAL A 81 -1.64 13.41 0.08
N ILE A 82 -2.43 14.44 0.42
CA ILE A 82 -3.07 14.56 1.74
C ILE A 82 -4.00 13.36 1.97
N SER A 83 -4.82 13.02 0.98
CA SER A 83 -5.73 11.87 1.08
C SER A 83 -4.99 10.55 1.25
N GLY A 84 -3.89 10.31 0.52
CA GLY A 84 -3.08 9.10 0.65
C GLY A 84 -2.44 8.94 2.02
N ILE A 85 -1.96 10.04 2.61
CA ILE A 85 -1.45 10.04 4.00
C ILE A 85 -2.60 9.77 4.99
N LEU A 86 -3.74 10.44 4.82
CA LEU A 86 -4.90 10.23 5.68
C LEU A 86 -5.42 8.79 5.62
N ILE A 87 -5.50 8.19 4.43
CA ILE A 87 -5.90 6.79 4.26
C ILE A 87 -4.97 5.87 5.05
N GLY A 88 -3.65 6.06 4.96
CA GLY A 88 -2.68 5.27 5.71
C GLY A 88 -2.86 5.40 7.22
N VAL A 89 -2.95 6.64 7.72
CA VAL A 89 -3.11 6.91 9.15
C VAL A 89 -4.42 6.37 9.70
N ILE A 90 -5.54 6.66 9.03
CA ILE A 90 -6.88 6.25 9.49
C ILE A 90 -6.99 4.72 9.44
N SER A 91 -6.59 4.09 8.33
CA SER A 91 -6.64 2.63 8.19
C SER A 91 -5.73 1.94 9.19
N GLY A 92 -4.52 2.45 9.41
CA GLY A 92 -3.60 1.92 10.40
C GLY A 92 -4.15 2.00 11.82
N LEU A 93 -4.78 3.12 12.19
CA LEU A 93 -5.44 3.27 13.50
C LEU A 93 -6.64 2.34 13.69
N ILE A 94 -7.45 2.14 12.64
CA ILE A 94 -8.58 1.20 12.67
C ILE A 94 -8.06 -0.23 12.88
N LEU A 95 -7.05 -0.63 12.11
CA LEU A 95 -6.44 -1.97 12.21
C LEU A 95 -5.77 -2.21 13.56
N ASP A 96 -5.16 -1.17 14.15
CA ASP A 96 -4.58 -1.24 15.48
C ASP A 96 -5.63 -1.50 16.57
N LYS A 97 -6.77 -0.79 16.50
CA LYS A 97 -7.88 -0.95 17.46
C LYS A 97 -8.48 -2.35 17.44
N MET A 98 -8.40 -3.06 16.31
CA MET A 98 -8.94 -4.42 16.16
C MET A 98 -8.05 -5.49 16.83
N ASN A 99 -6.88 -5.14 17.37
CA ASN A 99 -5.95 -6.04 18.07
C ASN A 99 -5.70 -7.36 17.31
N LEU A 100 -5.32 -7.22 16.04
CA LEU A 100 -5.18 -8.33 15.10
C LEU A 100 -3.86 -9.11 15.23
N GLU A 101 -3.07 -8.81 16.26
CA GLU A 101 -1.76 -9.42 16.53
C GLU A 101 -1.84 -10.96 16.62
N LYS A 102 -2.98 -11.49 17.09
CA LYS A 102 -3.26 -12.94 17.16
C LYS A 102 -3.30 -13.66 15.79
N TYR A 103 -3.37 -12.92 14.70
CA TYR A 103 -3.41 -13.46 13.33
C TYR A 103 -2.07 -13.36 12.57
N LEU A 104 -1.02 -12.86 13.23
CA LEU A 104 0.36 -12.93 12.72
C LEU A 104 0.86 -14.38 12.74
N SER A 105 1.81 -14.70 11.85
CA SER A 105 2.51 -15.99 11.88
C SER A 105 3.26 -16.18 13.20
N LYS A 106 3.26 -17.43 13.70
CA LYS A 106 3.85 -17.77 15.02
C LYS A 106 5.34 -17.41 15.11
N ASP A 107 6.06 -17.46 13.99
CA ASP A 107 7.48 -17.12 13.92
C ASP A 107 7.75 -15.65 14.25
N LEU A 108 6.88 -14.73 13.81
CA LEU A 108 6.98 -13.30 14.10
C LEU A 108 6.70 -13.00 15.58
N ILE A 109 5.69 -13.67 16.14
CA ILE A 109 5.31 -13.53 17.56
C ILE A 109 6.44 -14.03 18.47
N SER A 110 7.13 -15.12 18.09
CA SER A 110 8.26 -15.65 18.84
C SER A 110 9.54 -14.81 18.69
N SER A 111 9.74 -14.14 17.54
CA SER A 111 10.89 -13.26 17.31
C SER A 111 10.83 -12.00 18.21
N ASN A 112 9.63 -11.49 18.48
CA ASN A 112 9.43 -10.33 19.37
C ASN A 112 9.96 -10.57 20.81
N LYS A 113 10.08 -11.84 21.24
CA LYS A 113 10.70 -12.24 22.52
C LYS A 113 12.22 -12.43 22.46
N LYS A 114 12.78 -12.68 21.28
CA LYS A 114 14.23 -12.78 21.05
C LYS A 114 14.67 -11.56 20.25
N VAL A 115 14.75 -10.40 20.92
CA VAL A 115 15.54 -9.30 20.38
C VAL A 115 16.96 -9.85 20.23
N LYS A 116 17.35 -10.22 18.99
CA LYS A 116 18.73 -10.55 18.66
C LYS A 116 19.56 -9.37 19.15
N GLU A 117 20.45 -9.63 20.11
CA GLU A 117 21.50 -8.68 20.46
C GLU A 117 22.13 -8.19 19.16
N GLU A 118 22.15 -6.86 18.97
CA GLU A 118 22.86 -6.23 17.86
C GLU A 118 24.34 -6.59 18.00
N THR A 119 24.77 -7.67 17.34
CA THR A 119 26.19 -7.91 17.10
C THR A 119 26.67 -6.77 16.22
N LEU A 120 27.34 -5.80 16.85
CA LEU A 120 27.94 -4.64 16.22
C LEU A 120 29.12 -5.12 15.36
N HIS A 121 28.84 -5.49 14.10
CA HIS A 121 29.87 -5.98 13.18
C HIS A 121 30.83 -4.81 12.87
N LYS A 122 32.05 -4.88 13.41
CA LYS A 122 33.04 -3.80 13.33
C LYS A 122 33.65 -3.66 11.93
N PHE A 123 33.65 -4.72 11.12
CA PHE A 123 34.29 -4.74 9.80
C PHE A 123 33.31 -4.63 8.63
N LEU A 124 33.70 -3.91 7.56
CA LEU A 124 32.90 -3.80 6.32
C LEU A 124 32.57 -5.17 5.70
N LYS A 125 33.54 -6.09 5.71
CA LYS A 125 33.40 -7.44 5.14
C LYS A 125 32.31 -8.25 5.84
N GLU A 126 32.26 -8.14 7.17
CA GLU A 126 31.25 -8.75 8.02
C GLU A 126 29.86 -8.16 7.77
N ARG A 127 29.75 -6.83 7.59
CA ARG A 127 28.47 -6.16 7.25
C ARG A 127 27.94 -6.56 5.88
N ILE A 128 28.82 -6.69 4.88
CA ILE A 128 28.44 -7.15 3.54
C ILE A 128 28.02 -8.62 3.58
N HIS A 129 28.79 -9.48 4.26
CA HIS A 129 28.44 -10.89 4.38
C HIS A 129 27.11 -11.09 5.11
N PHE A 130 26.85 -10.32 6.17
CA PHE A 130 25.57 -10.31 6.86
C PHE A 130 24.43 -9.87 5.91
N GLY A 131 24.60 -8.75 5.21
CA GLY A 131 23.60 -8.22 4.29
C GLY A 131 23.25 -9.20 3.16
N ILE A 132 24.26 -9.86 2.57
CA ILE A 132 24.05 -10.88 1.53
C ILE A 132 23.33 -12.10 2.09
N ASN A 133 23.70 -12.58 3.28
CA ASN A 133 23.05 -13.74 3.88
C ASN A 133 21.59 -13.46 4.23
N GLU A 134 21.31 -12.26 4.76
CA GLU A 134 19.95 -11.84 5.09
C GLU A 134 19.11 -11.69 3.82
N ALA A 135 19.64 -11.00 2.80
CA ALA A 135 19.00 -10.84 1.49
C ALA A 135 18.69 -12.20 0.83
N ASN A 136 19.66 -13.13 0.82
CA ASN A 136 19.45 -14.48 0.30
C ASN A 136 18.41 -15.26 1.10
N SER A 137 18.37 -15.09 2.42
CA SER A 137 17.36 -15.73 3.26
C SER A 137 15.96 -15.23 2.89
N ILE A 138 15.78 -13.91 2.73
CA ILE A 138 14.53 -13.25 2.37
C ILE A 138 14.09 -13.64 0.96
N LEU A 139 15.02 -13.64 0.00
CA LEU A 139 14.76 -14.05 -1.39
C LEU A 139 14.28 -15.50 -1.47
N LYS A 140 15.01 -16.47 -0.90
CA LYS A 140 14.60 -17.90 -0.87
C LYS A 140 13.22 -18.10 -0.25
N LYS A 141 12.88 -17.23 0.68
CA LYS A 141 11.63 -17.21 1.42
C LYS A 141 10.45 -16.66 0.60
N ILE A 142 10.68 -15.71 -0.31
CA ILE A 142 9.61 -14.96 -1.03
C ILE A 142 9.54 -15.29 -2.54
N TRP A 143 10.61 -15.80 -3.15
CA TRP A 143 10.72 -15.91 -4.62
C TRP A 143 9.56 -16.64 -5.29
N ILE A 144 9.10 -17.77 -4.73
CA ILE A 144 8.00 -18.56 -5.32
C ILE A 144 6.68 -17.78 -5.30
N TRP A 145 6.44 -17.02 -4.24
CA TRP A 145 5.23 -16.20 -4.08
C TRP A 145 5.27 -14.97 -4.99
N VAL A 146 6.45 -14.37 -5.17
CA VAL A 146 6.65 -13.29 -6.14
C VAL A 146 6.43 -13.80 -7.56
N LEU A 147 6.96 -14.96 -7.91
CA LEU A 147 6.81 -15.54 -9.24
C LEU A 147 5.34 -15.88 -9.54
N ILE A 148 4.61 -16.44 -8.58
CA ILE A 148 3.16 -16.66 -8.68
C ILE A 148 2.41 -15.32 -8.83
N GLY A 149 2.71 -14.34 -7.98
CA GLY A 149 2.06 -13.02 -8.02
C GLY A 149 2.27 -12.30 -9.36
N VAL A 150 3.53 -12.21 -9.82
CA VAL A 150 3.89 -11.59 -11.11
C VAL A 150 3.28 -12.38 -12.28
N GLY A 151 3.28 -13.71 -12.22
CA GLY A 151 2.66 -14.55 -13.26
C GLY A 151 1.17 -14.30 -13.39
N ILE A 152 0.44 -14.29 -12.27
CA ILE A 152 -1.01 -13.99 -12.26
C ILE A 152 -1.26 -12.55 -12.73
N GLY A 153 -0.47 -11.58 -12.25
CA GLY A 153 -0.59 -10.18 -12.64
C GLY A 153 -0.39 -9.95 -14.15
N ALA A 154 0.60 -10.63 -14.75
CA ALA A 154 0.88 -10.55 -16.18
C ALA A 154 -0.27 -11.08 -17.05
N VAL A 155 -0.92 -12.16 -16.63
CA VAL A 155 -2.10 -12.71 -17.33
C VAL A 155 -3.28 -11.75 -17.25
N ILE A 156 -3.55 -11.19 -16.07
CA ILE A 156 -4.68 -10.27 -15.86
C ILE A 156 -4.50 -8.98 -16.66
N HIS A 157 -3.29 -8.41 -16.68
CA HIS A 157 -3.02 -7.16 -17.39
C HIS A 157 -3.26 -7.27 -18.91
N ASN A 158 -3.09 -8.46 -19.51
CA ASN A 158 -3.30 -8.65 -20.94
C ASN A 158 -4.81 -8.75 -21.30
N TYR A 159 -5.67 -9.07 -20.34
CA TYR A 159 -7.06 -9.48 -20.60
C TYR A 159 -8.12 -8.40 -20.34
N ILE A 160 -7.78 -7.26 -19.73
CA ILE A 160 -8.75 -6.18 -19.42
C ILE A 160 -8.52 -4.96 -20.32
N PRO A 161 -9.36 -4.76 -21.36
CA PRO A 161 -9.30 -3.61 -22.24
C PRO A 161 -9.84 -2.35 -21.54
N SER A 162 -9.25 -1.20 -21.87
CA SER A 162 -9.63 0.09 -21.29
C SER A 162 -11.09 0.48 -21.59
N GLU A 163 -11.65 -0.05 -22.68
CA GLU A 163 -13.00 0.25 -23.17
C GLU A 163 -14.10 -0.39 -22.30
N VAL A 164 -13.80 -1.57 -21.72
CA VAL A 164 -14.73 -2.29 -20.84
C VAL A 164 -14.93 -1.53 -19.53
N ILE A 165 -13.83 -0.98 -18.99
CA ILE A 165 -13.86 -0.17 -17.77
C ILE A 165 -14.69 1.10 -18.00
N GLN A 166 -14.49 1.79 -19.12
CA GLN A 166 -15.22 3.04 -19.45
C GLN A 166 -16.74 2.83 -19.48
N THR A 167 -17.20 1.75 -20.13
CA THR A 167 -18.64 1.52 -20.33
C THR A 167 -19.36 1.17 -19.03
N ILE A 168 -18.71 0.36 -18.19
CA ILE A 168 -19.26 -0.08 -16.89
C ILE A 168 -19.30 1.10 -15.92
N VAL A 169 -18.24 1.90 -15.89
CA VAL A 169 -18.10 3.01 -14.94
C VAL A 169 -19.02 4.18 -15.30
N ASN A 170 -19.16 4.54 -16.58
CA ASN A 170 -20.06 5.63 -17.00
C ASN A 170 -21.54 5.31 -16.77
N LYS A 171 -21.94 4.04 -16.81
CA LYS A 171 -23.34 3.62 -16.51
C LYS A 171 -23.61 3.42 -15.02
N GLY A 172 -22.58 3.38 -14.17
CA GLY A 172 -22.69 3.01 -12.76
C GLY A 172 -23.28 4.09 -11.85
N GLY A 173 -23.28 5.37 -12.27
CA GLY A 173 -23.77 6.48 -11.45
C GLY A 173 -23.08 6.53 -10.08
N ILE A 174 -23.84 6.43 -8.99
CA ILE A 174 -23.29 6.37 -7.63
C ILE A 174 -22.40 5.13 -7.45
N PHE A 175 -22.75 3.98 -8.03
CA PHE A 175 -21.97 2.74 -7.89
C PHE A 175 -20.67 2.74 -8.71
N ALA A 176 -20.40 3.79 -9.50
CA ALA A 176 -19.20 3.89 -10.32
C ALA A 176 -17.92 3.76 -9.47
N VAL A 177 -17.87 4.39 -8.29
CA VAL A 177 -16.69 4.35 -7.40
C VAL A 177 -16.43 2.93 -6.85
N PRO A 178 -17.40 2.25 -6.20
CA PRO A 178 -17.20 0.86 -5.76
C PRO A 178 -16.82 -0.10 -6.89
N ILE A 179 -17.46 0.03 -8.06
CA ILE A 179 -17.16 -0.84 -9.21
C ILE A 179 -15.73 -0.61 -9.69
N ALA A 180 -15.31 0.65 -9.79
CA ALA A 180 -13.94 1.00 -10.14
C ALA A 180 -12.92 0.40 -9.15
N VAL A 181 -13.17 0.50 -7.84
CA VAL A 181 -12.28 -0.08 -6.83
C VAL A 181 -12.20 -1.61 -6.95
N ILE A 182 -13.35 -2.29 -7.10
CA ILE A 182 -13.40 -3.75 -7.24
C ILE A 182 -12.68 -4.23 -8.51
N LEU A 183 -12.77 -3.46 -9.60
CA LEU A 183 -12.04 -3.76 -10.83
C LEU A 183 -10.54 -3.45 -10.72
N GLY A 184 -10.15 -2.47 -9.89
CA GLY A 184 -8.75 -2.10 -9.66
C GLY A 184 -7.99 -3.12 -8.80
N VAL A 185 -8.61 -3.70 -7.78
CA VAL A 185 -7.98 -4.65 -6.83
C VAL A 185 -7.29 -5.84 -7.54
N PRO A 186 -7.91 -6.54 -8.52
CA PRO A 186 -7.26 -7.63 -9.24
C PRO A 186 -6.17 -7.17 -10.20
N MET A 187 -6.23 -5.91 -10.67
CA MET A 187 -5.28 -5.40 -11.65
C MET A 187 -3.93 -5.15 -10.98
N TYR A 188 -2.90 -5.83 -11.50
CA TYR A 188 -1.53 -5.50 -11.17
C TYR A 188 -1.03 -4.44 -12.13
N GLY A 189 -0.65 -3.28 -11.61
CA GLY A 189 -0.07 -2.20 -12.40
C GLY A 189 0.91 -1.38 -11.57
N SER A 190 2.01 -0.97 -12.19
CA SER A 190 2.88 0.04 -11.58
C SER A 190 2.11 1.35 -11.42
N CYS A 191 2.28 2.04 -10.29
CA CYS A 191 1.69 3.35 -10.02
C CYS A 191 1.99 4.36 -11.16
N ALA A 192 3.11 4.19 -11.86
CA ALA A 192 3.47 4.98 -13.05
C ALA A 192 2.57 4.71 -14.26
N ALA A 193 2.23 3.45 -14.52
CA ALA A 193 1.51 3.03 -15.72
C ALA A 193 0.00 3.32 -15.63
N ILE A 194 -0.54 3.32 -14.41
CA ILE A 194 -1.98 3.51 -14.16
C ILE A 194 -2.38 4.99 -14.22
N VAL A 195 -1.46 5.92 -14.00
CA VAL A 195 -1.72 7.36 -14.02
C VAL A 195 -2.23 7.84 -15.40
N PRO A 196 -1.55 7.54 -16.53
CA PRO A 196 -2.07 7.88 -17.86
C PRO A 196 -3.45 7.27 -18.12
N ILE A 197 -3.71 6.05 -17.63
CA ILE A 197 -5.01 5.39 -17.79
C ILE A 197 -6.09 6.18 -17.05
N ALA A 198 -5.82 6.62 -15.81
CA ALA A 198 -6.74 7.45 -15.04
C ALA A 198 -7.04 8.79 -15.75
N VAL A 199 -6.04 9.41 -16.37
CA VAL A 199 -6.22 10.64 -17.18
C VAL A 199 -7.09 10.38 -18.41
N VAL A 200 -6.84 9.29 -19.13
CA VAL A 200 -7.65 8.92 -20.31
C VAL A 200 -9.10 8.64 -19.90
N LEU A 201 -9.32 7.95 -18.77
CA LEU A 201 -10.66 7.72 -18.23
C LEU A 201 -11.35 9.05 -17.90
N PHE A 202 -10.66 9.96 -17.21
CA PHE A 202 -11.18 11.29 -16.87
C PHE A 202 -11.55 12.10 -18.12
N ASN A 203 -10.66 12.14 -19.12
CA ASN A 203 -10.92 12.83 -20.39
C ASN A 203 -12.08 12.21 -21.20
N LYS A 204 -12.39 10.94 -20.97
CA LYS A 204 -13.55 10.24 -21.55
C LYS A 204 -14.84 10.40 -20.73
N GLY A 205 -14.86 11.33 -19.77
CA GLY A 205 -16.04 11.70 -19.00
C GLY A 205 -16.26 10.89 -17.73
N VAL A 206 -15.34 10.01 -17.35
CA VAL A 206 -15.40 9.33 -16.04
C VAL A 206 -15.12 10.37 -14.93
N PRO A 207 -15.92 10.43 -13.86
CA PRO A 207 -15.65 11.35 -12.75
C PRO A 207 -14.25 11.18 -12.16
N LEU A 208 -13.61 12.29 -11.81
CA LEU A 208 -12.23 12.36 -11.34
C LEU A 208 -11.98 11.43 -10.17
N GLY A 209 -12.84 11.47 -9.16
CA GLY A 209 -12.73 10.63 -7.98
C GLY A 209 -12.88 9.13 -8.27
N THR A 210 -13.65 8.78 -9.29
CA THR A 210 -13.77 7.38 -9.76
C THR A 210 -12.48 6.90 -10.44
N ALA A 211 -11.87 7.74 -11.28
CA ALA A 211 -10.59 7.43 -11.91
C ALA A 211 -9.45 7.34 -10.88
N LEU A 212 -9.41 8.25 -9.90
CA LEU A 212 -8.44 8.22 -8.80
C LEU A 212 -8.66 7.04 -7.86
N ALA A 213 -9.90 6.66 -7.56
CA ALA A 213 -10.20 5.49 -6.74
C ALA A 213 -9.77 4.17 -7.42
N PHE A 214 -9.99 4.04 -8.74
CA PHE A 214 -9.45 2.94 -9.54
C PHE A 214 -7.91 2.86 -9.43
N MET A 215 -7.24 4.00 -9.60
CA MET A 215 -5.79 4.11 -9.48
C MET A 215 -5.29 3.70 -8.10
N MET A 216 -5.89 4.25 -7.03
CA MET A 216 -5.53 3.94 -5.64
C MET A 216 -5.75 2.45 -5.32
N ALA A 217 -6.85 1.85 -5.78
CA ALA A 217 -7.14 0.44 -5.57
C ALA A 217 -6.10 -0.47 -6.25
N THR A 218 -5.76 -0.15 -7.50
CA THR A 218 -4.74 -0.88 -8.28
C THR A 218 -3.37 -0.80 -7.62
N ALA A 219 -3.02 0.36 -7.06
CA ALA A 219 -1.73 0.58 -6.42
C ALA A 219 -1.61 -0.06 -5.02
N ALA A 220 -2.69 -0.07 -4.25
CA ALA A 220 -2.65 -0.40 -2.82
C ALA A 220 -3.13 -1.80 -2.44
N LEU A 221 -3.92 -2.43 -3.31
CA LEU A 221 -4.66 -3.66 -3.01
C LEU A 221 -4.50 -4.70 -4.12
N SER A 222 -3.30 -4.86 -4.63
CA SER A 222 -3.04 -5.77 -5.74
C SER A 222 -3.06 -7.24 -5.29
N LEU A 223 -3.45 -8.15 -6.20
CA LEU A 223 -3.38 -9.59 -5.95
C LEU A 223 -1.96 -10.07 -5.52
N PRO A 224 -0.86 -9.63 -6.14
CA PRO A 224 0.49 -10.02 -5.72
C PRO A 224 0.80 -9.64 -4.28
N GLU A 225 0.29 -8.50 -3.80
CA GLU A 225 0.44 -8.10 -2.39
C GLU A 225 -0.28 -9.08 -1.47
N ALA A 226 -1.53 -9.45 -1.77
CA ALA A 226 -2.27 -10.44 -0.97
C ALA A 226 -1.53 -11.78 -0.88
N VAL A 227 -0.99 -12.23 -2.02
CA VAL A 227 -0.23 -13.49 -2.15
C VAL A 227 1.05 -13.44 -1.30
N ILE A 228 1.82 -12.36 -1.36
CA ILE A 228 3.06 -12.24 -0.59
C ILE A 228 2.76 -12.02 0.91
N LEU A 229 1.73 -11.24 1.27
CA LEU A 229 1.31 -11.03 2.67
C LEU A 229 0.81 -12.32 3.34
N ARG A 230 0.30 -13.29 2.57
CA ARG A 230 -0.13 -14.61 3.06
C ARG A 230 0.97 -15.35 3.81
N ARG A 231 2.22 -15.05 3.49
CA ARG A 231 3.39 -15.62 4.16
C ARG A 231 3.60 -15.05 5.56
N ALA A 232 3.27 -13.78 5.77
CA ALA A 232 3.43 -13.10 7.05
C ALA A 232 2.24 -13.31 7.98
N MET A 233 1.04 -13.39 7.41
CA MET A 233 -0.23 -13.22 8.11
C MET A 233 -1.30 -14.23 7.64
N LYS A 234 -2.26 -14.52 8.52
CA LYS A 234 -3.41 -15.35 8.17
C LYS A 234 -4.34 -14.62 7.18
N LEU A 235 -5.03 -15.38 6.33
CA LEU A 235 -5.95 -14.83 5.32
C LEU A 235 -7.03 -13.92 5.93
N HIS A 236 -7.47 -14.23 7.15
CA HIS A 236 -8.41 -13.40 7.89
C HIS A 236 -7.89 -11.97 8.11
N LEU A 237 -6.60 -11.80 8.44
CA LEU A 237 -5.99 -10.49 8.64
C LEU A 237 -5.87 -9.73 7.31
N ILE A 238 -5.52 -10.44 6.25
CA ILE A 238 -5.43 -9.88 4.89
C ILE A 238 -6.80 -9.41 4.42
N ALA A 239 -7.86 -10.20 4.62
CA ALA A 239 -9.22 -9.83 4.25
C ALA A 239 -9.69 -8.57 5.00
N ILE A 240 -9.39 -8.46 6.31
CA ILE A 240 -9.71 -7.26 7.08
C ILE A 240 -8.92 -6.04 6.57
N PHE A 241 -7.61 -6.21 6.32
CA PHE A 241 -6.76 -5.17 5.77
C PHE A 241 -7.30 -4.66 4.42
N PHE A 242 -7.57 -5.58 3.47
CA PHE A 242 -8.14 -5.24 2.16
C PHE A 242 -9.50 -4.56 2.31
N GLY A 243 -10.37 -5.06 3.19
CA GLY A 243 -11.69 -4.48 3.41
C GLY A 243 -11.63 -3.04 3.95
N VAL A 244 -10.80 -2.77 4.95
CA VAL A 244 -10.63 -1.43 5.53
C VAL A 244 -10.09 -0.45 4.49
N VAL A 245 -9.06 -0.83 3.75
CA VAL A 245 -8.44 0.03 2.73
C VAL A 245 -9.39 0.24 1.55
N THR A 246 -10.12 -0.79 1.11
CA THR A 246 -11.15 -0.68 0.05
C THR A 246 -12.19 0.36 0.44
N LEU A 247 -12.73 0.28 1.66
CA LEU A 247 -13.70 1.24 2.16
C LEU A 247 -13.12 2.66 2.23
N ALA A 248 -11.88 2.80 2.69
CA ALA A 248 -11.20 4.10 2.72
C ALA A 248 -11.06 4.70 1.31
N ILE A 249 -10.65 3.91 0.32
CA ILE A 249 -10.52 4.34 -1.07
C ILE A 249 -11.88 4.72 -1.67
N ILE A 250 -12.95 3.96 -1.39
CA ILE A 250 -14.30 4.29 -1.86
C ILE A 250 -14.76 5.64 -1.29
N VAL A 251 -14.59 5.85 0.02
CA VAL A 251 -14.94 7.12 0.68
C VAL A 251 -14.15 8.27 0.07
N THR A 252 -12.84 8.10 -0.12
CA THR A 252 -11.99 9.09 -0.77
C THR A 252 -12.41 9.35 -2.22
N GLY A 253 -12.79 8.32 -2.99
CA GLY A 253 -13.28 8.48 -4.36
C GLY A 253 -14.53 9.33 -4.44
N TYR A 254 -15.51 9.11 -3.56
CA TYR A 254 -16.68 9.98 -3.47
C TYR A 254 -16.32 11.41 -3.03
N LEU A 255 -15.39 11.54 -2.08
CA LEU A 255 -14.89 12.85 -1.65
C LEU A 255 -14.29 13.63 -2.83
N PHE A 256 -13.48 12.98 -3.67
CA PHE A 256 -12.93 13.60 -4.87
C PHE A 256 -13.99 13.94 -5.92
N ASN A 257 -15.04 13.13 -6.08
CA ASN A 257 -16.14 13.47 -6.99
C ASN A 257 -16.89 14.73 -6.52
N VAL A 258 -17.07 14.91 -5.21
CA VAL A 258 -17.68 16.13 -4.65
C VAL A 258 -16.73 17.32 -4.79
N LEU A 259 -15.45 17.13 -4.45
CA LEU A 259 -14.44 18.18 -4.55
C LEU A 259 -14.09 18.56 -6.00
N GLN A 260 -14.44 17.70 -6.98
CA GLN A 260 -14.17 17.93 -8.40
C GLN A 260 -14.65 19.30 -8.87
N VAL A 261 -15.81 19.76 -8.38
CA VAL A 261 -16.41 21.07 -8.71
C VAL A 261 -15.51 22.26 -8.31
N TYR A 262 -14.65 22.08 -7.30
CA TYR A 262 -13.74 23.12 -6.80
C TYR A 262 -12.30 22.96 -7.29
N LEU A 263 -11.93 21.74 -7.69
CA LEU A 263 -10.58 21.34 -8.07
C LEU A 263 -10.30 21.54 -9.57
N VAL A 264 -11.29 21.27 -10.42
CA VAL A 264 -11.26 21.38 -11.89
C VAL A 264 -11.88 22.71 -12.30
#